data_AF-A0A7S0RXH2-F1
#
_entry.id   AF-A0A7S0RXH2-F1
#
_cell.length_a   1.000
_cell.length_b   1.000
_cell.length_c   1.000
_cell.angle_alpha   90.00
_cell.angle_beta   90.00
_cell.angle_gamma   90.00
#
_symmetry.space_group_name_H-M   'P 1'
#
loop_
_entity.id
_entity.type
_entity.pdbx_description
1 polymer ?
#
loop_
_entity_poly.entity_id
_entity_poly.type
_entity_poly.pdbx_seq_one_letter_code
_entity_poly.pdbx_strand_id
1 'polypeptide(L)'
;MSRDITREELGRHSHEGDCWIAVHGKCYDVTSFLQDHPGGAEIILKQAGKDATEAFDSMHPTSFLDMLPTNSLTGILDGQQTTALEDENGKTNPEATSQEVPMEQLLNLEDFEKAASTRIKADAWGYIAAGAEDEVTLRANKGAFGTLWLRPRIMVDVRNVNMKCTILGVESSLPVFISATAMNSLAHPEGEVAVTRAAHAAGIIQMIPTISSRPFKDIVAAKQPDQVQFFQLYV
;
A
#
# COMPACT_ATOMS: atom_id res chain seq x y z
N MET A 1 5.24 33.37 -3.53
CA MET A 1 4.02 33.81 -4.24
C MET A 1 3.77 32.77 -5.31
N SER A 2 2.71 31.97 -5.16
CA SER A 2 2.32 30.96 -6.14
C SER A 2 1.76 31.65 -7.38
N ARG A 3 2.29 31.29 -8.55
CA ARG A 3 1.84 31.78 -9.86
C ARG A 3 0.59 31.02 -10.28
N ASP A 4 -0.41 31.71 -10.83
CA ASP A 4 -1.59 31.06 -11.40
C ASP A 4 -1.24 30.50 -12.79
N ILE A 5 -1.59 29.25 -13.04
CA ILE A 5 -1.31 28.50 -14.27
C ILE A 5 -2.64 28.12 -14.89
N THR A 6 -2.84 28.48 -16.15
CA THR A 6 -4.08 28.12 -16.87
C THR A 6 -4.04 26.67 -17.33
N ARG A 7 -5.21 26.06 -17.55
CA ARG A 7 -5.29 24.71 -18.16
C ARG A 7 -4.64 24.64 -19.54
N GLU A 8 -4.70 25.73 -20.29
CA GLU A 8 -4.03 25.82 -21.60
C GLU A 8 -2.51 25.82 -21.45
N GLU A 9 -1.98 26.56 -20.47
CA GLU A 9 -0.54 26.56 -20.16
C GLU A 9 -0.10 25.17 -19.70
N LEU A 10 -0.80 24.56 -18.75
CA LEU A 10 -0.50 23.19 -18.29
C LEU A 10 -0.44 22.20 -19.46
N GLY A 11 -1.39 22.27 -20.39
CA GLY A 11 -1.46 21.37 -21.55
C GLY A 11 -0.27 21.46 -22.52
N ARG A 12 0.52 22.53 -22.47
CA ARG A 12 1.74 22.68 -23.30
C ARG A 12 2.87 21.78 -22.82
N HIS A 13 2.88 21.43 -21.53
CA HIS A 13 3.92 20.62 -20.88
C HIS A 13 3.48 19.14 -20.81
N SER A 14 3.32 18.52 -21.98
CA SER A 14 2.67 17.21 -22.14
C SER A 14 3.54 16.09 -22.73
N HIS A 15 4.88 16.19 -22.63
CA HIS A 15 5.79 15.19 -23.19
C HIS A 15 7.01 14.90 -22.31
N GLU A 16 7.79 13.86 -22.61
CA GLU A 16 8.87 13.36 -21.74
C GLU A 16 9.94 14.39 -21.37
N GLY A 17 10.32 15.28 -22.27
CA GLY A 17 11.29 16.35 -21.98
C GLY A 17 10.72 17.61 -21.32
N ASP A 18 9.40 17.67 -21.11
CA ASP A 18 8.67 18.82 -20.55
C ASP A 18 7.28 18.35 -20.09
N CYS A 19 7.22 17.84 -18.85
CA CYS A 19 6.06 17.14 -18.31
C CYS A 19 5.60 17.79 -17.01
N TRP A 20 4.46 18.48 -17.07
CA TRP A 20 3.80 19.02 -15.89
C TRP A 20 2.49 18.30 -15.63
N ILE A 21 2.13 18.19 -14.35
CA ILE A 21 0.84 17.65 -13.90
C ILE A 21 0.23 18.57 -12.85
N ALA A 22 -1.08 18.57 -12.72
CA ALA A 22 -1.75 19.18 -11.57
C ALA A 22 -2.27 18.10 -10.60
N VAL A 23 -2.05 18.31 -9.30
CA VAL A 23 -2.56 17.45 -8.23
C VAL A 23 -3.10 18.33 -7.11
N HIS A 24 -4.36 18.13 -6.74
CA HIS A 24 -5.11 18.95 -5.77
C HIS A 24 -5.02 20.47 -6.03
N GLY A 25 -5.12 20.87 -7.30
CA GLY A 25 -5.06 22.27 -7.73
C GLY A 25 -3.65 22.89 -7.71
N LYS A 26 -2.59 22.14 -7.39
CA LYS A 26 -1.20 22.59 -7.49
C LYS A 26 -0.54 21.98 -8.73
N CYS A 27 0.19 22.79 -9.48
CA CYS A 27 0.92 22.35 -10.67
C CYS A 27 2.37 22.03 -10.32
N TYR A 28 2.85 20.88 -10.78
CA TYR A 28 4.21 20.40 -10.55
C TYR A 28 4.89 20.07 -11.88
N ASP A 29 6.11 20.57 -12.04
CA ASP A 29 7.06 20.06 -13.01
C ASP A 29 7.65 18.76 -12.50
N VAL A 30 7.28 17.66 -13.15
CA VAL A 30 7.72 16.30 -12.80
C VAL A 30 8.71 15.76 -13.82
N THR A 31 9.19 16.58 -14.75
CA THR A 31 10.09 16.18 -15.86
C THR A 31 11.32 15.43 -15.34
N SER A 32 11.99 15.98 -14.33
CA SER A 32 13.20 15.36 -13.76
C SER A 32 12.90 14.13 -12.90
N PHE A 33 11.65 13.94 -12.47
CA PHE A 33 11.23 12.84 -11.61
C PHE A 33 10.70 11.63 -12.39
N LEU A 34 10.43 11.77 -13.69
CA LEU A 34 9.84 10.71 -14.52
C LEU A 34 10.59 9.38 -14.39
N GLN A 35 11.92 9.42 -14.44
CA GLN A 35 12.77 8.22 -14.39
C GLN A 35 12.93 7.66 -12.97
N ASP A 36 12.71 8.50 -11.95
CA ASP A 36 12.82 8.13 -10.54
C ASP A 36 11.48 7.65 -9.95
N HIS A 37 10.38 7.78 -10.71
CA HIS A 37 9.06 7.35 -10.27
C HIS A 37 8.99 5.82 -10.12
N PRO A 38 8.73 5.28 -8.90
CA PRO A 38 8.72 3.84 -8.67
C PRO A 38 7.71 3.06 -9.51
N GLY A 39 6.59 3.69 -9.89
CA GLY A 39 5.58 3.09 -10.78
C GLY A 39 5.92 3.20 -12.27
N GLY A 40 7.09 3.74 -12.62
CA GLY A 40 7.56 3.96 -14.00
C GLY A 40 7.09 5.29 -14.62
N ALA A 41 7.91 5.82 -15.53
CA ALA A 41 7.67 7.10 -16.20
C ALA A 41 6.36 7.12 -17.02
N GLU A 42 6.01 6.00 -17.66
CA GLU A 42 4.87 5.90 -18.58
C GLU A 42 3.52 6.23 -17.92
N ILE A 43 3.38 5.93 -16.62
CA ILE A 43 2.13 6.20 -15.88
C ILE A 43 1.92 7.70 -15.70
N ILE A 44 2.99 8.44 -15.39
CA ILE A 44 2.94 9.90 -15.30
C ILE A 44 2.72 10.51 -16.68
N LEU A 45 3.39 10.00 -17.72
CA LEU A 45 3.27 10.52 -19.09
C LEU A 45 1.85 10.44 -19.65
N LYS A 46 1.04 9.45 -19.26
CA LYS A 46 -0.39 9.37 -19.62
C LYS A 46 -1.20 10.57 -19.10
N GLN A 47 -0.74 11.18 -18.00
CA GLN A 47 -1.34 12.34 -17.36
C GLN A 47 -0.62 13.66 -17.65
N ALA A 48 0.40 13.66 -18.51
CA ALA A 48 1.18 14.85 -18.83
C ALA A 48 0.27 15.97 -19.40
N GLY A 49 0.44 17.17 -18.86
CA GLY A 49 -0.35 18.36 -19.18
C GLY A 49 -1.80 18.36 -18.68
N LYS A 50 -2.15 17.50 -17.71
CA LYS A 50 -3.53 17.34 -17.20
C LYS A 50 -3.60 17.48 -15.68
N ASP A 51 -4.84 17.64 -15.19
CA ASP A 51 -5.17 17.41 -13.79
C ASP A 51 -5.17 15.90 -13.53
N ALA A 52 -4.15 15.46 -12.80
CA ALA A 52 -3.87 14.07 -12.47
C ALA A 52 -4.36 13.72 -11.07
N THR A 53 -5.14 14.58 -10.39
CA THR A 53 -5.56 14.39 -9.00
C THR A 53 -6.19 13.02 -8.77
N GLU A 54 -7.18 12.63 -9.58
CA GLU A 54 -7.85 11.34 -9.45
C GLU A 54 -6.89 10.15 -9.67
N ALA A 55 -6.02 10.25 -10.68
CA ALA A 55 -5.05 9.21 -10.98
C ALA A 55 -3.99 9.07 -9.86
N PHE A 56 -3.53 10.21 -9.33
CA PHE A 56 -2.59 10.25 -8.22
C PHE A 56 -3.21 9.67 -6.96
N ASP A 57 -4.39 10.15 -6.58
CA ASP A 57 -5.11 9.71 -5.38
C ASP A 57 -5.49 8.25 -5.43
N SER A 58 -5.67 7.65 -6.60
CA SER A 58 -5.98 6.22 -6.70
C SER A 58 -4.82 5.29 -6.31
N MET A 59 -3.58 5.79 -6.35
CA MET A 59 -2.37 4.99 -6.18
C MET A 59 -1.49 5.51 -5.04
N HIS A 60 -1.50 6.80 -4.76
CA HIS A 60 -0.57 7.44 -3.85
C HIS A 60 -1.32 8.18 -2.74
N PRO A 61 -0.83 8.14 -1.49
CA PRO A 61 -1.25 9.11 -0.50
C PRO A 61 -0.65 10.48 -0.83
N THR A 62 -1.29 11.54 -0.37
CA THR A 62 -0.83 12.91 -0.60
C THR A 62 0.59 13.17 -0.11
N SER A 63 1.04 12.47 0.94
CA SER A 63 2.42 12.60 1.45
C SER A 63 3.51 12.25 0.43
N PHE A 64 3.18 11.56 -0.67
CA PHE A 64 4.17 11.23 -1.70
C PHE A 64 4.54 12.45 -2.56
N LEU A 65 3.76 13.53 -2.52
CA LEU A 65 4.16 14.80 -3.14
C LEU A 65 5.44 15.37 -2.51
N ASP A 66 5.76 15.00 -1.26
CA ASP A 66 7.01 15.40 -0.59
C ASP A 66 8.26 14.71 -1.17
N MET A 67 8.09 13.66 -1.99
CA MET A 67 9.19 13.02 -2.72
C MET A 67 9.61 13.80 -3.97
N LEU A 68 8.76 14.70 -4.46
CA LEU A 68 9.11 15.52 -5.62
C LEU A 68 10.25 16.48 -5.26
N PRO A 69 11.12 16.83 -6.22
CA PRO A 69 12.16 17.83 -6.01
C PRO A 69 11.55 19.13 -5.45
N THR A 70 12.24 19.80 -4.53
CA THR A 70 11.68 20.99 -3.82
C THR A 70 11.29 22.14 -4.75
N ASN A 71 11.86 22.18 -5.95
CA ASN A 71 11.58 23.18 -6.98
C ASN A 71 10.54 22.73 -8.02
N SER A 72 9.90 21.58 -7.83
CA SER A 72 8.89 21.04 -8.74
C SER A 72 7.59 21.85 -8.74
N LEU A 73 7.22 22.50 -7.64
CA LEU A 73 5.98 23.27 -7.56
C LEU A 73 6.08 24.55 -8.42
N THR A 74 5.37 24.57 -9.55
CA THR A 74 5.40 25.68 -10.52
C THR A 74 4.30 26.72 -10.27
N GLY A 75 3.17 26.32 -9.70
CA GLY A 75 2.04 27.22 -9.49
C GLY A 75 0.76 26.55 -9.00
N ILE A 76 -0.35 27.29 -9.08
CA ILE A 76 -1.71 26.84 -8.75
C ILE A 76 -2.53 26.83 -10.04
N LEU A 77 -3.30 25.77 -10.27
CA LEU A 77 -4.17 25.65 -11.43
C LEU A 77 -5.37 26.59 -11.32
N ASP A 78 -5.55 27.45 -12.31
CA ASP A 78 -6.57 28.50 -12.32
C ASP A 78 -7.99 27.92 -12.22
N GLY A 79 -8.82 28.51 -11.36
CA GLY A 79 -10.22 28.12 -11.14
C GLY A 79 -10.49 26.95 -10.18
N GLN A 80 -9.48 26.36 -9.52
CA GLN A 80 -9.66 25.40 -8.42
C GLN A 80 -9.22 26.01 -7.08
N GLN A 81 -10.11 26.01 -6.08
CA GLN A 81 -9.66 26.15 -4.68
C GLN A 81 -8.84 24.92 -4.35
N THR A 82 -7.66 25.10 -3.74
CA THR A 82 -6.92 23.98 -3.12
C THR A 82 -7.85 23.33 -2.10
N THR A 83 -8.45 22.19 -2.47
CA THR A 83 -9.20 21.39 -1.52
C THR A 83 -8.21 20.94 -0.46
N ALA A 84 -8.58 21.09 0.82
CA ALA A 84 -7.80 20.53 1.90
C ALA A 84 -7.59 19.04 1.61
N LEU A 85 -6.35 18.59 1.79
CA LEU A 85 -5.86 17.25 1.47
C LEU A 85 -6.65 16.22 2.29
N GLU A 86 -7.76 15.74 1.75
CA GLU A 86 -8.52 14.62 2.31
C GLU A 86 -8.14 13.37 1.52
N ASP A 87 -7.52 12.41 2.22
CA ASP A 87 -7.09 11.13 1.64
C ASP A 87 -8.31 10.32 1.13
N GLU A 88 -8.70 10.52 -0.14
CA GLU A 88 -9.75 9.75 -0.83
C GLU A 88 -9.28 8.34 -1.27
N ASN A 89 -8.29 7.78 -0.59
CA ASN A 89 -7.66 6.52 -0.98
C ASN A 89 -8.34 5.31 -0.32
N GLY A 90 -9.13 4.57 -1.11
CA GLY A 90 -9.82 3.35 -0.65
C GLY A 90 -11.22 3.09 -1.23
N LYS A 91 -11.61 3.67 -2.37
CA LYS A 91 -12.91 3.33 -2.99
C LYS A 91 -12.90 1.88 -3.47
N THR A 92 -13.72 1.04 -2.82
CA THR A 92 -14.07 -0.31 -3.22
C THR A 92 -14.66 -0.33 -4.64
N ASN A 93 -14.66 -1.50 -5.29
CA ASN A 93 -15.22 -1.64 -6.63
C ASN A 93 -16.75 -1.35 -6.57
N PRO A 94 -17.27 -0.31 -7.25
CA PRO A 94 -18.71 0.02 -7.22
C PRO A 94 -19.58 -1.08 -7.84
N GLU A 95 -18.99 -1.99 -8.62
CA GLU A 95 -19.64 -3.16 -9.21
C GLU A 95 -19.45 -4.45 -8.39
N ALA A 96 -18.86 -4.39 -7.19
CA ALA A 96 -18.80 -5.54 -6.27
C ALA A 96 -20.19 -5.83 -5.65
N THR A 97 -21.15 -6.16 -6.50
CA THR A 97 -22.38 -6.87 -6.14
C THR A 97 -22.04 -8.32 -5.82
N SER A 98 -21.51 -8.58 -4.63
CA SER A 98 -21.42 -9.93 -4.10
C SER A 98 -21.65 -9.87 -2.59
N GLN A 99 -22.66 -10.62 -2.13
CA GLN A 99 -22.95 -10.86 -0.71
C GLN A 99 -21.64 -10.97 0.09
N GLU A 100 -21.53 -10.18 1.17
CA GLU A 100 -20.40 -10.33 2.09
C GLU A 100 -20.33 -11.77 2.57
N VAL A 101 -19.20 -12.44 2.32
CA VAL A 101 -18.93 -13.75 2.92
C VAL A 101 -18.72 -13.50 4.40
N PRO A 102 -19.57 -14.05 5.29
CA PRO A 102 -19.40 -13.89 6.72
C PRO A 102 -18.02 -14.40 7.16
N MET A 103 -17.36 -13.69 8.06
CA MET A 103 -15.99 -14.01 8.49
C MET A 103 -15.90 -15.44 9.07
N GLU A 104 -16.98 -15.92 9.69
CA GLU A 104 -17.09 -17.25 10.27
C GLU A 104 -17.06 -18.37 9.21
N GLN A 105 -17.27 -18.04 7.93
CA GLN A 105 -17.18 -18.98 6.82
C GLN A 105 -15.78 -19.05 6.19
N LEU A 106 -14.87 -18.14 6.54
CA LEU A 106 -13.50 -18.12 6.04
C LEU A 106 -12.63 -19.00 6.95
N LEU A 107 -12.33 -20.22 6.50
CA LEU A 107 -11.73 -21.26 7.34
C LEU A 107 -10.20 -21.24 7.29
N ASN A 108 -9.63 -20.71 6.22
CA ASN A 108 -8.19 -20.65 6.00
C ASN A 108 -7.80 -19.40 5.18
N LEU A 109 -6.49 -19.17 5.03
CA LEU A 109 -5.97 -17.98 4.35
C LEU A 109 -6.34 -17.91 2.85
N GLU A 110 -6.55 -19.04 2.17
CA GLU A 110 -6.97 -19.05 0.76
C GLU A 110 -8.41 -18.59 0.58
N ASP A 111 -9.26 -18.75 1.60
CA ASP A 111 -10.64 -18.26 1.55
C ASP A 111 -10.66 -16.72 1.60
N PHE A 112 -9.76 -16.11 2.40
CA PHE A 112 -9.55 -14.67 2.40
C PHE A 112 -9.02 -14.17 1.05
N GLU A 113 -8.07 -14.88 0.44
CA GLU A 113 -7.54 -14.55 -0.89
C GLU A 113 -8.64 -14.57 -1.96
N LYS A 114 -9.47 -15.62 -1.99
CA LYS A 114 -10.61 -15.73 -2.91
C LYS A 114 -11.64 -14.62 -2.67
N ALA A 115 -12.01 -14.36 -1.41
CA ALA A 115 -12.95 -13.30 -1.07
C ALA A 115 -12.42 -11.91 -1.43
N ALA A 116 -11.11 -11.69 -1.29
CA ALA A 116 -10.47 -10.43 -1.69
C ALA A 116 -10.47 -10.26 -3.22
N SER A 117 -10.24 -11.33 -3.99
CA SER A 117 -10.17 -11.29 -5.46
C SER A 117 -11.46 -10.80 -6.14
N THR A 118 -12.60 -10.88 -5.46
CA THR A 118 -13.90 -10.42 -5.98
C THR A 118 -14.31 -9.04 -5.47
N ARG A 119 -13.67 -8.53 -4.40
CA ARG A 119 -14.05 -7.28 -3.72
C ARG A 119 -13.09 -6.13 -3.99
N ILE A 120 -11.80 -6.44 -4.13
CA ILE A 120 -10.77 -5.46 -4.45
C ILE A 120 -10.89 -5.10 -5.94
N LYS A 121 -10.65 -3.83 -6.29
CA LYS A 121 -10.62 -3.41 -7.71
C LYS A 121 -9.57 -4.20 -8.48
N ALA A 122 -9.84 -4.52 -9.75
CA ALA A 122 -8.99 -5.39 -10.56
C ALA A 122 -7.51 -4.93 -10.58
N ASP A 123 -7.26 -3.63 -10.74
CA ASP A 123 -5.88 -3.08 -10.76
C ASP A 123 -5.19 -3.24 -9.40
N ALA A 124 -5.90 -2.96 -8.30
CA ALA A 124 -5.40 -3.16 -6.94
C ALA A 124 -5.15 -4.64 -6.62
N TRP A 125 -6.02 -5.53 -7.09
CA TRP A 125 -5.83 -6.98 -6.95
C TRP A 125 -4.62 -7.45 -7.75
N GLY A 126 -4.44 -6.93 -8.97
CA GLY A 126 -3.28 -7.19 -9.81
C GLY A 126 -1.97 -6.80 -9.11
N TYR A 127 -1.95 -5.67 -8.39
CA TYR A 127 -0.77 -5.29 -7.59
C TYR A 127 -0.51 -6.24 -6.42
N ILE A 128 -1.55 -6.62 -5.66
CA ILE A 128 -1.42 -7.41 -4.43
C ILE A 128 -1.08 -8.87 -4.72
N ALA A 129 -1.72 -9.47 -5.73
CA ALA A 129 -1.64 -10.90 -5.99
C ALA A 129 -0.50 -11.31 -6.94
N ALA A 130 0.07 -10.35 -7.68
CA ALA A 130 1.06 -10.66 -8.70
C ALA A 130 2.43 -11.07 -8.14
N GLY A 131 3.11 -11.94 -8.88
CA GLY A 131 4.53 -12.22 -8.77
C GLY A 131 5.34 -11.61 -9.91
N ALA A 132 6.65 -11.79 -9.87
CA ALA A 132 7.54 -11.36 -10.96
C ALA A 132 7.42 -12.28 -12.18
N GLU A 133 7.36 -11.69 -13.38
CA GLU A 133 7.26 -12.35 -14.68
C GLU A 133 6.22 -13.50 -14.70
N ASP A 134 6.65 -14.74 -14.93
CA ASP A 134 5.78 -15.92 -15.00
C ASP A 134 5.32 -16.44 -13.62
N GLU A 135 5.68 -15.73 -12.54
CA GLU A 135 5.37 -16.00 -11.13
C GLU A 135 5.82 -17.39 -10.64
N VAL A 136 6.86 -17.95 -11.28
CA VAL A 136 7.38 -19.29 -10.97
C VAL A 136 7.82 -19.36 -9.51
N THR A 137 8.57 -18.38 -9.02
CA THR A 137 9.04 -18.33 -7.63
C THR A 137 7.91 -18.17 -6.63
N LEU A 138 6.87 -17.38 -6.95
CA LEU A 138 5.70 -17.21 -6.09
C LEU A 138 5.03 -18.57 -5.82
N ARG A 139 4.73 -19.32 -6.88
CA ARG A 139 4.15 -20.66 -6.77
C ARG A 139 5.10 -21.66 -6.13
N ALA A 140 6.40 -21.59 -6.43
CA ALA A 140 7.42 -22.46 -5.85
C ALA A 140 7.55 -22.28 -4.33
N ASN A 141 7.50 -21.04 -3.82
CA ASN A 141 7.56 -20.75 -2.39
C ASN A 141 6.42 -21.42 -1.62
N LYS A 142 5.18 -21.33 -2.15
CA LYS A 142 4.01 -22.02 -1.55
C LYS A 142 4.12 -23.54 -1.69
N GLY A 143 4.51 -24.03 -2.87
CA GLY A 143 4.63 -25.45 -3.18
C GLY A 143 5.72 -26.17 -2.38
N ALA A 144 6.80 -25.48 -2.01
CA ALA A 144 7.93 -26.07 -1.30
C ALA A 144 7.53 -26.73 0.03
N PHE A 145 6.58 -26.14 0.78
CA PHE A 145 6.11 -26.71 2.04
C PHE A 145 5.39 -28.05 1.86
N GLY A 146 4.73 -28.29 0.72
CA GLY A 146 4.08 -29.56 0.41
C GLY A 146 5.07 -30.72 0.17
N THR A 147 6.36 -30.42 0.01
CA THR A 147 7.42 -31.44 -0.11
C THR A 147 7.93 -31.93 1.24
N LEU A 148 7.61 -31.21 2.32
CA LEU A 148 8.06 -31.51 3.67
C LEU A 148 6.99 -32.29 4.43
N TRP A 149 7.38 -33.46 4.94
CA TRP A 149 6.51 -34.30 5.77
C TRP A 149 6.89 -34.13 7.24
N LEU A 150 5.89 -33.95 8.10
CA LEU A 150 6.11 -33.99 9.54
C LEU A 150 6.25 -35.44 9.99
N ARG A 151 7.23 -35.70 10.85
CA ARG A 151 7.36 -36.96 11.59
C ARG A 151 6.87 -36.74 13.03
N PRO A 152 5.56 -36.85 13.29
CA PRO A 152 5.02 -36.57 14.61
C PRO A 152 5.58 -37.56 15.64
N ARG A 153 5.84 -37.06 16.85
CA ARG A 153 6.19 -37.90 17.99
C ARG A 153 4.91 -38.29 18.70
N ILE A 154 4.70 -39.60 18.89
CA ILE A 154 3.54 -40.14 19.59
C ILE A 154 3.83 -40.30 21.10
N MET A 155 2.77 -40.50 21.89
CA MET A 155 2.84 -40.64 23.36
C MET A 155 3.52 -39.45 24.06
N VAL A 156 3.44 -38.26 23.47
CA VAL A 156 3.85 -37.00 24.09
C VAL A 156 2.60 -36.35 24.67
N ASP A 157 2.67 -35.92 25.92
CA ASP A 157 1.59 -35.14 26.54
C ASP A 157 1.53 -33.74 25.93
N VAL A 158 0.53 -33.51 25.10
CA VAL A 158 0.27 -32.24 24.40
C VAL A 158 -0.98 -31.52 24.94
N ARG A 159 -1.41 -31.82 26.18
CA ARG A 159 -2.56 -31.14 26.81
C ARG A 159 -2.36 -29.63 26.88
N ASN A 160 -1.12 -29.17 27.00
CA ASN A 160 -0.76 -27.75 27.01
C ASN A 160 0.36 -27.52 25.98
N VAL A 161 0.09 -26.66 24.99
CA VAL A 161 1.05 -26.24 23.97
C VAL A 161 1.22 -24.73 24.06
N ASN A 162 2.46 -24.25 23.96
CA ASN A 162 2.78 -22.83 23.97
C ASN A 162 3.47 -22.46 22.65
N MET A 163 2.90 -21.50 21.93
CA MET A 163 3.43 -20.98 20.66
C MET A 163 4.21 -19.67 20.81
N LYS A 164 4.32 -19.14 22.04
CA LYS A 164 5.09 -17.94 22.32
C LYS A 164 6.56 -18.16 21.97
N CYS A 165 7.17 -17.13 21.39
CA CYS A 165 8.58 -17.13 21.04
C CYS A 165 9.15 -15.72 21.12
N THR A 166 10.45 -15.60 20.86
CA THR A 166 11.12 -14.31 20.68
C THR A 166 11.61 -14.17 19.25
N ILE A 167 11.37 -13.02 18.64
CA ILE A 167 11.85 -12.66 17.31
C ILE A 167 12.70 -11.39 17.46
N LEU A 168 13.99 -11.48 17.17
CA LEU A 168 14.96 -10.38 17.37
C LEU A 168 14.94 -9.77 18.79
N GLY A 169 14.71 -10.61 19.81
CA GLY A 169 14.65 -10.18 21.22
C GLY A 169 13.29 -9.62 21.66
N VAL A 170 12.29 -9.62 20.78
CA VAL A 170 10.92 -9.15 21.07
C VAL A 170 10.01 -10.35 21.29
N GLU A 171 9.21 -10.33 22.36
CA GLU A 171 8.21 -11.36 22.63
C GLU A 171 7.09 -11.34 21.57
N SER A 172 6.70 -12.53 21.10
CA SER A 172 5.59 -12.72 20.16
C SER A 172 4.73 -13.90 20.61
N SER A 173 3.41 -13.76 20.49
CA SER A 173 2.45 -14.80 20.86
C SER A 173 2.46 -16.00 19.91
N LEU A 174 2.97 -15.80 18.69
CA LEU A 174 3.08 -16.81 17.64
C LEU A 174 4.46 -16.71 16.95
N PRO A 175 4.97 -17.80 16.36
CA PRO A 175 6.24 -17.82 15.61
C PRO A 175 6.10 -17.24 14.20
N VAL A 176 5.33 -16.17 14.05
CA VAL A 176 5.09 -15.44 12.80
C VAL A 176 4.99 -13.95 13.10
N PHE A 177 5.21 -13.12 12.08
CA PHE A 177 5.00 -11.68 12.13
C PHE A 177 4.42 -11.21 10.79
N ILE A 178 3.83 -10.01 10.78
CA ILE A 178 3.30 -9.41 9.55
C ILE A 178 4.44 -8.68 8.85
N SER A 179 4.80 -9.15 7.64
CA SER A 179 5.88 -8.56 6.83
C SER A 179 5.47 -7.19 6.26
N ALA A 180 6.46 -6.40 5.87
CA ALA A 180 6.26 -5.11 5.22
C ALA A 180 5.61 -5.29 3.84
N THR A 181 4.43 -4.69 3.66
CA THR A 181 3.72 -4.59 2.38
C THR A 181 3.32 -3.14 2.15
N ALA A 182 3.73 -2.59 1.01
CA ALA A 182 3.38 -1.22 0.63
C ALA A 182 1.94 -1.13 0.12
N MET A 183 1.36 0.07 0.18
CA MET A 183 0.09 0.42 -0.46
C MET A 183 -1.13 -0.35 0.08
N ASN A 184 -1.22 -0.62 1.38
CA ASN A 184 -2.34 -1.38 1.96
C ASN A 184 -3.71 -0.68 1.76
N SER A 185 -3.72 0.63 1.49
CA SER A 185 -4.93 1.39 1.16
C SER A 185 -5.61 0.96 -0.15
N LEU A 186 -4.90 0.24 -1.03
CA LEU A 186 -5.48 -0.42 -2.20
C LEU A 186 -6.51 -1.50 -1.83
N ALA A 187 -6.30 -2.18 -0.69
CA ALA A 187 -7.20 -3.22 -0.19
C ALA A 187 -8.24 -2.70 0.80
N HIS A 188 -7.86 -1.75 1.66
CA HIS A 188 -8.74 -1.22 2.69
C HIS A 188 -8.36 0.22 3.04
N PRO A 189 -9.30 1.18 3.12
CA PRO A 189 -8.98 2.59 3.33
C PRO A 189 -7.98 2.82 4.46
N GLU A 190 -8.19 2.22 5.63
CA GLU A 190 -7.30 2.38 6.79
C GLU A 190 -5.85 1.89 6.60
N GLY A 191 -5.54 1.11 5.56
CA GLY A 191 -4.19 0.69 5.23
C GLY A 191 -3.42 0.05 6.40
N GLU A 192 -2.17 0.48 6.60
CA GLU A 192 -1.26 -0.05 7.63
C GLU A 192 -1.72 0.26 9.07
N VAL A 193 -2.63 1.22 9.27
CA VAL A 193 -3.21 1.54 10.59
C VAL A 193 -4.09 0.39 11.09
N ALA A 194 -4.89 -0.22 10.21
CA ALA A 194 -5.68 -1.40 10.56
C ALA A 194 -4.77 -2.60 10.93
N VAL A 195 -3.69 -2.77 10.18
CA VAL A 195 -2.68 -3.81 10.43
C VAL A 195 -2.00 -3.61 11.79
N THR A 196 -1.71 -2.36 12.17
CA THR A 196 -1.13 -2.03 13.48
C THR A 196 -2.03 -2.49 14.62
N ARG A 197 -3.34 -2.21 14.53
CA ARG A 197 -4.33 -2.64 15.54
C ARG A 197 -4.48 -4.15 15.57
N ALA A 198 -4.52 -4.80 14.41
CA ALA A 198 -4.63 -6.26 14.31
C ALA A 198 -3.40 -6.98 14.89
N ALA A 199 -2.19 -6.48 14.60
CA ALA A 199 -0.95 -7.03 15.13
C ALA A 199 -0.90 -6.99 16.66
N HIS A 200 -1.34 -5.88 17.27
CA HIS A 200 -1.47 -5.76 18.73
C HIS A 200 -2.47 -6.75 19.30
N ALA A 201 -3.67 -6.81 18.71
CA ALA A 201 -4.73 -7.71 19.17
C ALA A 201 -4.31 -9.20 19.11
N ALA A 202 -3.53 -9.58 18.09
CA ALA A 202 -2.96 -10.92 17.97
C ALA A 202 -1.69 -11.14 18.80
N GLY A 203 -1.11 -10.08 19.38
CA GLY A 203 0.15 -10.12 20.13
C GLY A 203 1.33 -10.56 19.28
N ILE A 204 1.37 -10.17 18.00
CA ILE A 204 2.47 -10.42 17.06
C ILE A 204 3.07 -9.11 16.56
N ILE A 205 4.25 -9.20 15.96
CA ILE A 205 4.99 -8.04 15.46
C ILE A 205 4.48 -7.66 14.06
N GLN A 206 4.37 -6.36 13.80
CA GLN A 206 4.20 -5.81 12.45
C GLN A 206 5.52 -5.18 12.00
N MET A 207 5.90 -5.43 10.75
CA MET A 207 6.97 -4.70 10.07
C MET A 207 6.36 -3.64 9.14
N ILE A 208 6.69 -2.37 9.36
CA ILE A 208 6.19 -1.23 8.58
C ILE A 208 7.10 -1.03 7.36
N PRO A 209 6.58 -0.92 6.13
CA PRO A 209 7.38 -0.61 4.95
C PRO A 209 7.89 0.84 4.98
N THR A 210 9.01 1.12 4.31
CA THR A 210 9.44 2.53 4.07
C THR A 210 8.38 3.30 3.28
N ILE A 211 7.73 2.61 2.35
CA ILE A 211 6.70 3.15 1.47
C ILE A 211 5.35 2.61 1.95
N SER A 212 4.72 3.30 2.90
CA SER A 212 3.36 2.98 3.39
C SER A 212 2.31 3.85 2.68
N SER A 213 1.06 3.38 2.60
CA SER A 213 -0.04 4.24 2.12
C SER A 213 -0.55 5.20 3.19
N ARG A 214 -0.39 4.89 4.48
CA ARG A 214 -0.70 5.86 5.54
C ARG A 214 0.56 6.58 6.04
N PRO A 215 0.45 7.87 6.41
CA PRO A 215 1.57 8.60 7.00
C PRO A 215 2.14 7.86 8.21
N PHE A 216 3.47 7.79 8.32
CA PHE A 216 4.13 7.06 9.41
C PHE A 216 3.66 7.50 10.80
N LYS A 217 3.40 8.81 10.98
CA LYS A 217 2.84 9.38 12.22
C LYS A 217 1.52 8.72 12.63
N ASP A 218 0.66 8.37 11.69
CA ASP A 218 -0.68 7.84 11.94
C ASP A 218 -0.60 6.35 12.30
N ILE A 219 0.32 5.63 11.64
CA ILE A 219 0.66 4.24 11.96
C ILE A 219 1.19 4.15 13.40
N VAL A 220 2.14 5.02 13.76
CA VAL A 220 2.71 5.07 15.12
C VAL A 220 1.68 5.56 16.15
N ALA A 221 0.77 6.45 15.79
CA ALA A 221 -0.29 6.90 16.70
C ALA A 221 -1.30 5.79 17.04
N ALA A 222 -1.52 4.82 16.14
CA ALA A 222 -2.40 3.68 16.36
C ALA A 222 -1.79 2.57 17.23
N LYS A 223 -0.48 2.64 17.46
CA LYS A 223 0.30 1.67 18.24
C LYS A 223 -0.08 1.71 19.72
N GLN A 224 -0.15 0.56 20.38
CA GLN A 224 -0.31 0.48 21.83
C GLN A 224 1.04 0.56 22.58
N PRO A 225 1.08 1.02 23.85
CA PRO A 225 2.33 1.27 24.58
C PRO A 225 3.29 0.08 24.69
N ASP A 226 2.76 -1.13 24.79
CA ASP A 226 3.51 -2.39 24.92
C ASP A 226 3.85 -3.04 23.57
N GLN A 227 3.34 -2.50 22.47
CA GLN A 227 3.58 -3.04 21.14
C GLN A 227 5.00 -2.72 20.68
N VAL A 228 5.63 -3.64 19.97
CA VAL A 228 6.87 -3.38 19.23
C VAL A 228 6.62 -3.58 17.75
N GLN A 229 7.14 -2.67 16.94
CA GLN A 229 7.03 -2.71 15.48
C GLN A 229 8.44 -2.75 14.90
N PHE A 230 8.62 -3.53 13.84
CA PHE A 230 9.82 -3.50 13.01
C PHE A 230 9.65 -2.47 11.90
N PHE A 231 10.77 -2.02 11.33
CA PHE A 231 10.78 -1.09 10.21
C PHE A 231 11.62 -1.68 9.08
N GLN A 232 11.01 -1.81 7.90
CA GLN A 232 11.72 -2.14 6.67
C GLN A 232 12.23 -0.84 6.08
N LEU A 233 13.56 -0.72 5.92
CA LEU A 233 14.22 0.47 5.41
C LEU A 233 14.64 0.27 3.94
N TYR A 234 14.31 1.23 3.08
CA TYR A 234 15.03 1.52 1.84
C TYR A 234 15.98 2.70 2.09
N VAL A 235 17.23 2.56 1.63
CA VAL A 235 18.32 3.56 1.80
C VAL A 235 18.41 4.44 0.57
#